data_AF-A0A534JPL7-F1
#
_entry.id   AF-A0A534JPL7-F1
#
_cell.length_a   1.000
_cell.length_b   1.000
_cell.length_c   1.000
_cell.angle_alpha   90.00
_cell.angle_beta   90.00
_cell.angle_gamma   90.00
#
_symmetry.space_group_name_H-M   'P 1'
#
loop_
_entity.id
_entity.type
_entity.pdbx_description
1 polymer ?
#
loop_
_entity_poly.entity_id
_entity_poly.type
_entity_poly.pdbx_seq_one_letter_code
_entity_poly.pdbx_strand_id
1 'polypeptide(L)' 'MTVLGFGKDARMREALNHLESKRLPEGRWKLDGTNGNLVIESRVKPSKIITFLALRVLKRAGRLRPSRDAASL' A
#
# COMPACT_ATOMS: atom_id res chain seq x y z
N MET A 1 13.05 -3.56 0.67
CA MET A 1 13.00 -4.71 1.59
C MET A 1 11.66 -5.39 1.37
N THR A 2 11.55 -6.55 0.74
CA THR A 2 12.02 -7.87 1.21
C THR A 2 12.71 -8.66 0.08
N VAL A 3 13.99 -8.97 0.27
CA VAL A 3 14.80 -9.85 -0.61
C VAL A 3 14.75 -11.31 -0.15
N LEU A 4 14.12 -11.57 1.00
CA LEU A 4 14.18 -12.84 1.74
C LEU A 4 13.05 -13.84 1.38
N GLY A 5 12.30 -13.64 0.29
CA GLY A 5 11.27 -14.61 -0.14
C GLY A 5 9.97 -14.65 0.68
N PHE A 6 9.80 -13.81 1.71
CA PHE A 6 8.63 -13.83 2.60
C PHE A 6 7.28 -13.40 1.99
N GLY A 7 7.20 -13.16 0.68
CA GLY A 7 5.93 -12.81 0.03
C GLY A 7 4.83 -13.86 0.22
N LYS A 8 5.22 -15.13 0.45
CA LYS A 8 4.35 -16.27 0.73
C LYS A 8 4.38 -16.73 2.19
N ASP A 9 5.06 -15.99 3.08
CA ASP A 9 5.13 -16.34 4.49
C ASP A 9 3.75 -16.16 5.14
N ALA A 10 3.24 -17.22 5.79
CA ALA A 10 1.92 -17.21 6.40
C ALA A 10 1.78 -16.10 7.48
N ARG A 11 2.88 -15.73 8.15
CA ARG A 11 2.90 -14.65 9.16
C ARG A 11 2.61 -13.29 8.55
N MET A 12 2.89 -13.10 7.26
CA MET A 12 2.60 -11.84 6.55
C MET A 12 1.13 -11.65 6.20
N ARG A 13 0.31 -12.71 6.29
CA ARG A 13 -1.07 -12.68 5.81
C ARG A 13 -1.91 -11.58 6.44
N GLU A 14 -1.80 -11.40 7.76
CA GLU A 14 -2.56 -10.38 8.48
C GLU A 14 -2.18 -8.97 8.03
N ALA A 15 -0.88 -8.66 8.00
CA ALA A 15 -0.39 -7.34 7.57
C ALA A 15 -0.74 -7.04 6.10
N LEU A 16 -0.68 -8.04 5.22
CA LEU A 16 -1.11 -7.88 3.83
C LEU A 16 -2.61 -7.61 3.73
N ASN A 17 -3.44 -8.33 4.49
CA ASN A 17 -4.88 -8.11 4.53
C ASN A 17 -5.21 -6.70 5.08
N HIS A 18 -4.51 -6.26 6.12
CA HIS A 18 -4.66 -4.91 6.69
C HIS A 18 -4.24 -3.82 5.70
N LEU A 19 -3.17 -4.04 4.95
CA LEU A 19 -2.75 -3.12 3.89
C LEU A 19 -3.81 -3.04 2.78
N GLU A 20 -4.34 -4.19 2.33
CA GLU A 20 -5.38 -4.24 1.28
C GLU A 20 -6.69 -3.60 1.72
N SER A 21 -7.10 -3.73 3.00
CA SER A 21 -8.35 -3.14 3.50
C SER A 21 -8.33 -1.61 3.54
N LYS A 22 -7.14 -1.00 3.61
CA LYS A 22 -6.95 0.46 3.56
C LYS A 22 -6.82 1.02 2.15
N ARG A 23 -6.86 0.17 1.12
CA ARG A 23 -6.75 0.61 -0.28
C ARG A 23 -8.01 1.37 -0.69
N LEU A 24 -7.83 2.59 -1.16
CA LEU A 24 -8.91 3.42 -1.71
C LEU A 24 -9.38 2.89 -3.07
N PRO A 25 -10.60 3.24 -3.52
CA PRO A 25 -11.15 2.79 -4.81
C PRO A 25 -10.23 3.07 -6.02
N GLU A 26 -9.59 4.24 -6.04
CA GLU A 26 -8.59 4.67 -7.04
C GLU A 26 -7.26 3.88 -6.95
N GLY A 27 -7.15 2.98 -5.99
CA GLY A 27 -6.00 2.11 -5.79
C GLY A 27 -4.83 2.74 -5.04
N ARG A 28 -5.08 3.80 -4.25
CA ARG A 28 -4.09 4.54 -3.46
C ARG A 28 -4.28 4.34 -1.95
N TRP A 29 -3.34 4.86 -1.15
CA TRP A 29 -3.38 4.81 0.32
C TRP A 29 -3.22 6.19 0.94
N LYS A 30 -3.95 6.46 2.01
CA LYS A 30 -3.78 7.67 2.83
C LYS A 30 -2.59 7.52 3.78
N LEU A 31 -2.16 8.66 4.31
CA LEU A 31 -1.23 8.69 5.44
C LEU A 31 -2.04 8.65 6.73
N ASP A 32 -1.83 7.63 7.56
CA ASP A 32 -2.57 7.48 8.82
C ASP A 32 -2.02 8.41 9.93
N GLY A 33 -0.76 8.82 9.85
CA GLY A 33 -0.14 9.71 10.84
C GLY A 33 1.27 10.14 10.47
N THR A 34 1.80 11.12 11.20
CA THR A 34 3.19 11.59 11.13
C THR A 34 3.79 11.67 12.53
N ASN A 35 5.10 11.56 12.64
CA ASN A 35 5.80 11.75 13.91
C ASN A 35 5.90 13.25 14.22
N GLY A 36 5.07 13.72 15.15
CA GLY A 36 5.03 15.12 15.58
C GLY A 36 4.60 16.08 14.46
N ASN A 37 5.28 17.23 14.39
CA ASN A 37 4.94 18.34 13.49
C ASN A 37 5.58 18.24 12.10
N LEU A 38 6.31 17.16 11.80
CA LEU A 38 6.93 16.99 10.49
C LEU A 38 5.87 16.62 9.44
N VAL A 39 5.65 17.51 8.46
CA VAL A 39 4.70 17.32 7.36
C VAL A 39 5.45 17.22 6.04
N ILE A 40 5.83 16.00 5.65
CA ILE A 40 6.50 15.71 4.36
C ILE A 40 5.47 15.56 3.23
N GLU A 41 4.27 15.06 3.53
CA GLU A 41 3.18 14.87 2.57
C GLU A 41 1.84 15.35 3.15
N SER A 42 0.87 15.60 2.27
CA SER A 42 -0.50 15.97 2.67
C SER A 42 -1.17 14.85 3.47
N ARG A 43 -1.88 15.21 4.55
CA ARG A 43 -2.73 14.30 5.32
C ARG A 43 -4.14 14.13 4.74
N VAL A 44 -4.55 15.02 3.82
CA VAL A 44 -5.90 15.05 3.25
C VAL A 44 -5.97 14.26 1.94
N LYS A 45 -4.88 14.27 1.17
CA LYS A 45 -4.77 13.54 -0.10
C LYS A 45 -4.06 12.19 0.11
N PRO A 46 -4.27 11.19 -0.77
CA PRO A 46 -3.51 9.96 -0.72
C PRO A 46 -1.99 10.23 -0.81
N SER A 47 -1.21 9.54 0.02
CA SER A 47 0.25 9.68 0.10
C SER A 47 0.90 9.00 -1.10
N LYS A 48 1.89 9.66 -1.71
CA LYS A 48 2.66 9.08 -2.82
C LYS A 48 3.60 7.99 -2.30
N ILE A 49 4.27 8.24 -1.17
CA ILE A 49 5.25 7.31 -0.60
C ILE A 49 4.56 6.03 -0.12
N ILE A 50 3.50 6.16 0.67
CA ILE A 50 2.75 4.99 1.17
C ILE A 50 2.14 4.22 0.00
N THR A 51 1.57 4.91 -1.00
CA THR A 51 1.05 4.26 -2.20
C THR A 51 2.14 3.48 -2.95
N PHE A 52 3.31 4.08 -3.18
CA PHE A 52 4.42 3.42 -3.86
C PHE A 52 4.89 2.17 -3.11
N LEU A 53 5.08 2.27 -1.79
CA LEU A 53 5.52 1.16 -0.96
C LEU A 53 4.48 0.03 -0.92
N ALA A 54 3.20 0.37 -0.78
CA ALA A 54 2.11 -0.61 -0.79
C ALA A 54 2.08 -1.40 -2.10
N LEU A 55 2.11 -0.70 -3.26
CA LEU A 55 2.15 -1.34 -4.57
C LEU A 55 3.38 -2.26 -4.71
N ARG A 56 4.55 -1.81 -4.24
CA ARG A 56 5.79 -2.59 -4.30
C ARG A 56 5.71 -3.87 -3.47
N VAL A 57 5.09 -3.81 -2.29
CA VAL A 57 4.89 -4.96 -1.39
C VAL A 57 3.87 -5.93 -1.99
N LEU A 58 2.70 -5.42 -2.41
CA LEU A 58 1.64 -6.25 -2.99
C LEU A 58 2.08 -6.94 -4.29
N LYS A 59 2.87 -6.27 -5.13
CA LYS A 59 3.47 -6.88 -6.33
C LYS A 59 4.35 -8.07 -5.96
N ARG A 60 5.21 -7.93 -4.95
CA ARG A 60 6.11 -9.01 -4.49
C ARG A 60 5.36 -10.14 -3.79
N ALA A 61 4.25 -9.84 -3.13
CA ALA A 61 3.39 -10.84 -2.50
C ALA A 61 2.46 -11.56 -3.51
N GLY A 62 2.47 -11.18 -4.80
CA GLY A 62 1.56 -11.72 -5.81
C GLY A 62 0.10 -11.32 -5.61
N ARG A 63 -0.16 -10.22 -4.88
CA ARG A 63 -1.51 -9.72 -4.53
C ARG A 63 -1.88 -8.41 -5.22
N LEU A 64 -1.03 -7.90 -6.10
CA LEU A 64 -1.32 -6.66 -6.79
C LEU A 64 -2.56 -6.82 -7.67
N ARG A 65 -3.58 -6.00 -7.43
CA ARG A 65 -4.76 -5.88 -8.29
C ARG A 65 -4.72 -4.55 -9.06
N PRO A 66 -5.20 -4.49 -10.32
CA PRO A 66 -5.36 -3.23 -11.06
C PRO A 66 -6.22 -2.24 -10.26
N SER A 67 -6.00 -0.93 -10.42
CA SER A 67 -6.99 0.05 -9.93
C SER A 67 -8.23 -0.02 -10.81
N ARG A 68 -9.40 0.32 -10.25
CA ARG A 68 -10.66 0.32 -11.00
C ARG A 68 -10.62 1.31 -12.18
N ASP A 69 -9.88 2.40 -12.06
CA ASP A 69 -9.75 3.39 -13.14
C ASP A 69 -8.87 2.91 -14.31
N ALA A 70 -7.94 1.97 -14.05
CA ALA A 70 -7.06 1.42 -15.08
C ALA A 70 -7.72 0.30 -15.90
N ALA A 71 -8.85 -0.24 -15.47
CA ALA A 71 -9.61 -1.29 -16.17
C ALA A 71 -10.69 -0.72 -17.11
N SER A 72 -10.78 0.61 -17.23
CA SER A 72 -11.73 1.33 -18.08
C SER A 72 -11.10 1.89 -19.37
N LEU A 73 -9.89 1.44 -19.73
CA LEU A 73 -9.15 1.76 -20.96
C LEU A 73 -8.83 0.45 -21.69
#